data_AF-A0A0C5C067-F1
#
_entry.id   AF-A0A0C5C067-F1
#
_cell.length_a   1.000
_cell.length_b   1.000
_cell.length_c   1.000
_cell.angle_alpha   90.00
_cell.angle_beta   90.00
_cell.angle_gamma   90.00
#
_symmetry.space_group_name_H-M   'P 1'
#
loop_
_entity.id
_entity.type
_entity.pdbx_description
1 polymer ?
#
loop_
_entity_poly.entity_id
_entity_poly.type
_entity_poly.pdbx_seq_one_letter_code
_entity_poly.pdbx_strand_id
1 'polypeptide(L)'
;MSEKIWIGAIFLKDEGGYEILLKSLKHYRKRLRTIANSPELKDSAAMFASVLNQQAMKTVPKIDEVIKKIQNSMDDIQTVKSLSDEIPFFEKALRCYESDIHKAQDTGHEYFVKLVGDMVEAKNDLEVIKNAINKIKEYSE
;
A
#
# COMPACT_ATOMS: atom_id res chain seq x y z
N MET A 1 20.95 -21.45 14.74
CA MET A 1 20.40 -20.62 13.65
C MET A 1 20.16 -19.26 14.25
N SER A 2 20.85 -18.21 13.79
CA SER A 2 20.57 -16.84 14.22
C SER A 2 19.15 -16.46 13.79
N GLU A 3 18.42 -15.76 14.65
CA GLU A 3 17.12 -15.20 14.28
C GLU A 3 17.36 -14.09 13.24
N LYS A 4 16.77 -14.24 12.06
CA LYS A 4 16.85 -13.21 11.02
C LYS A 4 16.17 -11.93 11.52
N ILE A 5 16.93 -10.84 11.59
CA ILE A 5 16.40 -9.55 12.05
C ILE A 5 15.81 -8.81 10.85
N TRP A 6 14.52 -8.47 10.91
CA TRP A 6 13.88 -7.66 9.89
C TRP A 6 14.40 -6.21 9.94
N ILE A 7 15.19 -5.83 8.93
CA ILE A 7 15.81 -4.50 8.82
C ILE A 7 14.82 -3.46 8.31
N GLY A 8 13.75 -3.90 7.63
CA GLY A 8 12.65 -3.02 7.22
C GLY A 8 11.99 -2.27 8.37
N ALA A 9 12.10 -2.76 9.61
CA ALA A 9 11.64 -2.03 10.79
C ALA A 9 12.40 -0.71 11.03
N ILE A 10 13.71 -0.68 10.74
CA ILE A 10 14.53 0.53 10.84
C ILE A 10 14.10 1.52 9.76
N PHE A 11 13.92 1.05 8.52
CA PHE A 11 13.40 1.88 7.44
C PHE A 11 12.06 2.54 7.81
N LEU A 12 11.13 1.76 8.37
CA LEU A 12 9.82 2.27 8.75
C LEU A 12 9.90 3.29 9.88
N LYS A 13 10.71 3.06 10.92
CA LYS A 13 10.76 3.93 12.10
C LYS A 13 11.71 5.12 11.93
N ASP A 14 12.94 4.86 11.53
CA ASP A 14 14.06 5.81 11.65
C ASP A 14 14.33 6.55 10.32
N GLU A 15 14.01 5.95 9.17
CA GLU A 15 14.19 6.56 7.83
C GLU A 15 12.92 7.24 7.30
N GLY A 16 11.84 7.32 8.10
CA GLY A 16 10.56 7.91 7.67
C GLY A 16 9.74 7.06 6.70
N GLY A 17 10.12 5.79 6.50
CA GLY A 17 9.45 4.87 5.57
C GLY A 17 7.97 4.61 5.87
N TYR A 18 7.52 4.87 7.10
CA TYR A 18 6.11 4.78 7.47
C TYR A 18 5.22 5.74 6.67
N GLU A 19 5.74 6.89 6.22
CA GLU A 19 4.94 7.92 5.54
C GLU A 19 4.38 7.41 4.21
N ILE A 20 5.27 6.89 3.35
CA ILE A 20 4.86 6.33 2.06
C ILE A 20 3.99 5.09 2.26
N LEU A 21 4.29 4.27 3.27
CA LEU A 21 3.50 3.08 3.57
C LEU A 21 2.06 3.45 3.97
N LEU A 22 1.90 4.43 4.87
CA LEU A 22 0.60 4.92 5.29
C LEU A 22 -0.15 5.58 4.12
N LYS A 23 0.56 6.31 3.25
CA LYS A 23 -0.01 6.91 2.04
C LYS A 23 -0.54 5.83 1.10
N SER A 24 0.26 4.79 0.82
CA SER A 24 -0.14 3.65 0.00
C SER A 24 -1.30 2.85 0.60
N LEU A 25 -1.34 2.64 1.92
CA LEU A 25 -2.47 1.98 2.59
C LEU A 25 -3.75 2.80 2.48
N LYS A 26 -3.69 4.13 2.69
CA LYS A 26 -4.83 5.03 2.52
C LYS A 26 -5.32 5.06 1.07
N HIS A 27 -4.39 5.08 0.10
CA HIS A 27 -4.72 4.97 -1.32
C HIS A 27 -5.40 3.64 -1.64
N TYR A 28 -4.83 2.52 -1.19
CA TYR A 28 -5.39 1.19 -1.42
C TYR A 28 -6.81 1.08 -0.84
N ARG A 29 -7.03 1.63 0.36
CA ARG A 29 -8.34 1.75 0.97
C ARG A 29 -9.32 2.54 0.11
N LYS A 30 -8.90 3.71 -0.39
CA LYS A 30 -9.71 4.56 -1.27
C LYS A 30 -10.10 3.78 -2.54
N ARG A 31 -9.14 3.10 -3.18
CA ARG A 31 -9.36 2.28 -4.38
C ARG A 31 -10.41 1.21 -4.13
N LEU A 32 -10.29 0.46 -3.04
CA LEU A 32 -11.23 -0.61 -2.71
C LEU A 32 -12.65 -0.09 -2.47
N ARG A 33 -12.79 1.08 -1.85
CA ARG A 33 -14.12 1.73 -1.65
C ARG A 33 -14.74 2.19 -2.96
N THR A 34 -13.93 2.48 -3.97
CA THR A 34 -14.38 2.94 -5.28
C THR A 34 -14.20 1.88 -6.37
N ILE A 35 -14.02 0.61 -6.01
CA ILE A 35 -13.68 -0.45 -6.97
C ILE A 35 -14.80 -0.68 -7.99
N ALA A 36 -16.07 -0.50 -7.58
CA ALA A 36 -17.24 -0.57 -8.46
C ALA A 36 -17.23 0.46 -9.60
N ASN A 37 -16.50 1.57 -9.42
CA ASN A 37 -16.37 2.63 -10.41
C ASN A 37 -15.12 2.47 -11.29
N SER A 38 -14.28 1.45 -11.03
CA SER A 38 -13.06 1.23 -11.81
C SER A 38 -13.41 0.84 -13.25
N PRO A 39 -12.75 1.45 -14.26
CA PRO A 39 -12.92 1.03 -15.65
C PRO A 39 -12.54 -0.45 -15.85
N GLU A 40 -11.53 -0.93 -15.11
CA GLU A 40 -11.11 -2.34 -15.16
C GLU A 40 -12.24 -3.32 -14.79
N LEU A 41 -13.14 -2.89 -13.90
CA LEU A 41 -14.29 -3.70 -13.49
C LEU A 41 -15.46 -3.60 -14.47
N LYS A 42 -15.67 -2.41 -15.05
CA LYS A 42 -16.76 -2.15 -15.99
C LYS A 42 -16.52 -2.82 -17.34
N ASP A 43 -15.27 -2.86 -17.79
CA ASP A 43 -14.96 -3.24 -19.17
C ASP A 43 -14.55 -4.72 -19.30
N SER A 44 -13.77 -5.25 -18.34
CA SER A 44 -13.11 -6.57 -18.51
C SER A 44 -13.40 -7.59 -17.42
N ALA A 45 -13.90 -7.17 -16.25
CA ALA A 45 -14.07 -8.05 -15.09
C ALA A 45 -15.49 -8.00 -14.47
N ALA A 46 -16.51 -7.59 -15.23
CA ALA A 46 -17.88 -7.44 -14.74
C ALA A 46 -18.43 -8.74 -14.10
N MET A 47 -18.05 -9.91 -14.62
CA MET A 47 -18.44 -11.21 -14.06
C MET A 47 -17.85 -11.50 -12.66
N PHE A 48 -16.77 -10.80 -12.27
CA PHE A 48 -16.14 -10.91 -10.96
C PHE A 48 -16.52 -9.76 -10.02
N ALA A 49 -17.40 -8.85 -10.44
CA ALA A 49 -17.74 -7.65 -9.67
C ALA A 49 -18.25 -7.98 -8.27
N SER A 50 -19.09 -9.00 -8.10
CA SER A 50 -19.59 -9.41 -6.78
C SER A 50 -18.47 -9.89 -5.86
N VAL A 51 -17.57 -10.76 -6.36
CA VAL A 51 -16.44 -11.31 -5.61
C VAL A 51 -15.45 -10.22 -5.23
N LEU A 52 -15.13 -9.32 -6.17
CA LEU A 52 -14.20 -8.21 -5.93
C LEU A 52 -14.76 -7.20 -4.91
N ASN A 53 -16.06 -6.90 -4.97
CA ASN A 53 -16.71 -6.06 -3.96
C ASN A 53 -16.74 -6.74 -2.58
N GLN A 54 -17.05 -8.03 -2.49
CA GLN A 54 -17.00 -8.76 -1.22
C GLN A 54 -15.59 -8.79 -0.63
N GLN A 55 -14.57 -8.99 -1.47
CA GLN A 55 -13.18 -8.94 -1.04
C GLN A 55 -12.79 -7.54 -0.57
N ALA A 56 -13.22 -6.48 -1.26
CA ALA A 56 -13.02 -5.11 -0.83
C ALA A 56 -13.64 -4.83 0.54
N MET A 57 -14.87 -5.31 0.79
CA MET A 57 -15.56 -5.16 2.09
C MET A 57 -14.80 -5.80 3.25
N LYS A 58 -14.11 -6.92 3.02
CA LYS A 58 -13.27 -7.59 4.04
C LYS A 58 -11.90 -6.92 4.20
N THR A 59 -11.33 -6.45 3.09
CA THR A 59 -9.97 -5.93 3.07
C THR A 59 -9.90 -4.51 3.65
N VAL A 60 -10.92 -3.66 3.43
CA VAL A 60 -10.94 -2.29 3.96
C VAL A 60 -10.80 -2.23 5.50
N PRO A 61 -11.56 -3.02 6.29
CA PRO A 61 -11.35 -3.10 7.74
C PRO A 61 -9.95 -3.57 8.13
N LYS A 62 -9.36 -4.53 7.40
CA LYS A 62 -7.98 -4.97 7.65
C LYS A 62 -6.97 -3.85 7.38
N ILE A 63 -7.18 -3.02 6.36
CA ILE A 63 -6.34 -1.83 6.14
C ILE A 63 -6.44 -0.88 7.33
N ASP A 64 -7.65 -0.63 7.84
CA ASP A 64 -7.86 0.26 8.98
C ASP A 64 -7.19 -0.30 10.26
N GLU A 65 -7.19 -1.62 10.47
CA GLU A 65 -6.46 -2.31 11.54
C GLU A 65 -4.94 -2.14 11.38
N VAL A 66 -4.41 -2.39 10.19
CA VAL A 66 -2.97 -2.32 9.91
C VAL A 66 -2.44 -0.90 10.05
N ILE A 67 -3.18 0.11 9.58
CA ILE A 67 -2.82 1.52 9.79
C ILE A 67 -2.71 1.83 11.29
N LYS A 68 -3.67 1.38 12.09
CA LYS A 68 -3.62 1.57 13.55
C LYS A 68 -2.44 0.84 14.18
N LYS A 69 -2.14 -0.40 13.75
CA LYS A 69 -0.96 -1.14 14.22
C LYS A 69 0.33 -0.36 13.95
N ILE A 70 0.51 0.12 12.72
CA ILE A 70 1.68 0.95 12.37
C ILE A 70 1.76 2.14 13.30
N GLN A 71 0.68 2.93 13.42
CA GLN A 71 0.66 4.14 14.25
C GLN A 71 0.97 3.87 15.73
N ASN A 72 0.47 2.77 16.28
CA ASN A 72 0.72 2.37 17.67
C ASN A 72 2.12 1.81 17.90
N SER A 73 2.79 1.35 16.84
CA SER A 73 4.13 0.75 16.93
C SER A 73 5.28 1.76 16.77
N MET A 74 5.01 2.99 16.33
CA MET A 74 6.08 3.93 15.93
C MET A 74 7.04 4.32 17.05
N ASP A 75 6.63 4.26 18.31
CA ASP A 75 7.50 4.65 19.44
C ASP A 75 8.52 3.55 19.82
N ASP A 76 8.21 2.27 19.57
CA ASP A 76 9.04 1.13 19.97
C ASP A 76 9.45 0.25 18.78
N ILE A 77 10.75 0.18 18.52
CA ILE A 77 11.32 -0.61 17.43
C ILE A 77 10.97 -2.11 17.54
N GLN A 78 10.79 -2.66 18.74
CA GLN A 78 10.38 -4.06 18.90
C GLN A 78 8.94 -4.28 18.43
N THR A 79 8.05 -3.33 18.68
CA THR A 79 6.67 -3.36 18.15
C THR A 79 6.60 -3.06 16.66
N VAL A 80 7.56 -2.34 16.08
CA VAL A 80 7.67 -2.22 14.62
C VAL A 80 8.13 -3.56 14.04
N LYS A 81 9.10 -4.24 14.64
CA LYS A 81 9.59 -5.54 14.16
C LYS A 81 8.51 -6.60 14.09
N SER A 82 7.53 -6.59 14.99
CA SER A 82 6.39 -7.53 14.95
C SER A 82 5.43 -7.28 13.77
N LEU A 83 5.57 -6.16 13.05
CA LEU A 83 4.83 -5.92 11.80
C LEU A 83 5.37 -6.72 10.62
N SER A 84 6.41 -7.55 10.80
CA SER A 84 6.96 -8.39 9.73
C SER A 84 5.91 -9.31 9.09
N ASP A 85 4.91 -9.74 9.86
CA ASP A 85 3.83 -10.58 9.37
C ASP A 85 2.91 -9.85 8.37
N GLU A 86 2.91 -8.52 8.40
CA GLU A 86 2.10 -7.67 7.52
C GLU A 86 2.88 -7.26 6.24
N ILE A 87 4.15 -7.68 6.05
CA ILE A 87 4.97 -7.35 4.86
C ILE A 87 4.25 -7.65 3.54
N PRO A 88 3.62 -8.83 3.32
CA PRO A 88 2.90 -9.10 2.07
C PRO A 88 1.77 -8.10 1.83
N PHE A 89 1.15 -7.59 2.89
CA PHE A 89 0.10 -6.61 2.84
C PHE A 89 0.63 -5.20 2.53
N PHE A 90 1.78 -4.84 3.11
CA PHE A 90 2.51 -3.60 2.79
C PHE A 90 2.92 -3.56 1.33
N GLU A 91 3.54 -4.63 0.82
CA GLU A 91 3.91 -4.72 -0.59
C GLU A 91 2.69 -4.56 -1.50
N LYS A 92 1.58 -5.21 -1.17
CA LYS A 92 0.35 -5.11 -1.96
C LYS A 92 -0.17 -3.66 -2.02
N ALA A 93 -0.14 -2.94 -0.90
CA ALA A 93 -0.57 -1.55 -0.85
C ALA A 93 0.37 -0.64 -1.67
N LEU A 94 1.68 -0.80 -1.52
CA LEU A 94 2.71 -0.07 -2.27
C LEU A 94 2.56 -0.26 -3.78
N ARG A 95 2.48 -1.52 -4.23
CA ARG A 95 2.27 -1.85 -5.65
C ARG A 95 0.93 -1.39 -6.20
N CYS A 96 -0.10 -1.41 -5.37
CA CYS A 96 -1.42 -0.89 -5.76
C CYS A 96 -1.33 0.61 -6.06
N TYR A 97 -0.61 1.36 -5.21
CA TYR A 97 -0.41 2.78 -5.42
C TYR A 97 0.43 3.05 -6.68
N GLU A 98 1.59 2.41 -6.79
CA GLU A 98 2.47 2.47 -7.97
C GLU A 98 1.70 2.21 -9.28
N SER A 99 0.92 1.13 -9.34
CA SER A 99 0.12 0.78 -10.52
C SER A 99 -0.90 1.85 -10.89
N ASP A 100 -1.57 2.46 -9.90
CA ASP A 100 -2.57 3.49 -10.17
C ASP A 100 -1.95 4.82 -10.59
N ILE A 101 -0.76 5.14 -10.10
CA ILE A 101 0.01 6.31 -10.56
C ILE A 101 0.38 6.11 -12.03
N HIS A 102 0.93 4.96 -12.41
CA HIS A 102 1.23 4.65 -13.80
C HIS A 102 -0.02 4.72 -14.68
N LYS A 103 -1.12 4.10 -14.27
CA LYS A 103 -2.38 4.18 -15.03
C LYS A 103 -2.87 5.61 -15.20
N ALA A 104 -2.81 6.43 -14.15
CA ALA A 104 -3.19 7.84 -14.23
C ALA A 104 -2.29 8.62 -15.19
N GLN A 105 -0.98 8.38 -15.19
CA GLN A 105 0.00 9.04 -16.06
C GLN A 105 -0.10 8.58 -17.52
N ASP A 106 -0.20 7.27 -17.75
CA ASP A 106 -0.11 6.67 -19.09
C ASP A 106 -1.44 6.82 -19.86
N THR A 107 -2.57 6.74 -19.16
CA THR A 107 -3.90 6.76 -19.80
C THR A 107 -4.64 8.08 -19.65
N GLY A 108 -4.29 8.89 -18.64
CA GLY A 108 -5.06 10.10 -18.29
C GLY A 108 -6.51 9.81 -17.87
N HIS A 109 -6.87 8.55 -17.61
CA HIS A 109 -8.25 8.16 -17.37
C HIS A 109 -8.77 8.79 -16.06
N GLU A 110 -9.90 9.49 -16.15
CA GLU A 110 -10.47 10.33 -15.10
C GLU A 110 -10.57 9.62 -13.74
N TYR A 111 -10.99 8.35 -13.72
CA TYR A 111 -11.03 7.53 -12.51
C TYR A 111 -9.68 7.47 -11.78
N PHE A 112 -8.58 7.14 -12.48
CA PHE A 112 -7.27 6.99 -11.85
C PHE A 112 -6.68 8.33 -11.44
N VAL A 113 -6.87 9.37 -12.26
CA VAL A 113 -6.45 10.75 -11.92
C VAL A 113 -7.14 11.22 -10.64
N LYS A 114 -8.47 11.04 -10.52
CA LYS A 114 -9.22 11.36 -9.29
C LYS A 114 -8.85 10.47 -8.10
N LEU A 115 -8.49 9.22 -8.37
CA LEU A 115 -8.10 8.26 -7.34
C LEU A 115 -6.75 8.65 -6.73
N VAL A 116 -5.75 8.95 -7.56
CA VAL A 116 -4.39 9.34 -7.17
C VAL A 116 -4.37 10.76 -6.57
N GLY A 117 -5.04 11.73 -7.20
CA GLY A 117 -5.08 13.12 -6.72
C GLY A 117 -3.94 13.96 -7.32
N ASP A 118 -3.05 14.49 -6.47
CA ASP A 118 -1.94 15.32 -6.91
C ASP A 118 -0.93 14.49 -7.72
N MET A 119 -0.90 14.71 -9.04
CA MET A 119 -0.05 13.95 -9.96
C MET A 119 1.43 14.35 -9.89
N VAL A 120 1.75 15.55 -9.40
CA VAL A 120 3.15 15.98 -9.22
C VAL A 120 3.73 15.28 -8.00
N GLU A 121 3.01 15.31 -6.87
CA GLU A 121 3.40 14.61 -5.65
C GLU A 121 3.49 13.10 -5.90
N ALA A 122 2.47 12.52 -6.53
CA ALA A 122 2.43 11.09 -6.84
C ALA A 122 3.58 10.65 -7.76
N LYS A 123 4.04 11.51 -8.68
CA LYS A 123 5.20 11.19 -9.52
C LYS A 123 6.47 11.05 -8.68
N ASN A 124 6.66 11.93 -7.69
CA ASN A 124 7.80 11.87 -6.79
C ASN A 124 7.74 10.64 -5.88
N ASP A 125 6.54 10.20 -5.51
CA ASP A 125 6.35 8.99 -4.71
C ASP A 125 6.83 7.71 -5.40
N LEU A 126 6.90 7.64 -6.73
CA LEU A 126 7.30 6.42 -7.44
C LEU A 126 8.69 5.91 -7.02
N GLU A 127 9.67 6.80 -6.88
CA GLU A 127 11.00 6.42 -6.42
C GLU A 127 10.98 5.98 -4.95
N VAL A 128 10.20 6.66 -4.12
CA VAL A 128 10.04 6.35 -2.69
C VAL A 128 9.36 4.99 -2.51
N ILE A 129 8.32 4.68 -3.30
CA ILE A 129 7.62 3.40 -3.30
C ILE A 129 8.57 2.27 -3.70
N LYS A 130 9.36 2.47 -4.76
CA LYS A 130 10.34 1.48 -5.21
C LYS A 130 11.36 1.17 -4.13
N ASN A 131 11.88 2.21 -3.47
CA ASN A 131 12.79 2.04 -2.33
C ASN A 131 12.10 1.31 -1.17
N ALA A 132 10.87 1.70 -0.82
CA ALA A 132 10.10 1.07 0.25
C ALA A 132 9.87 -0.42 0.00
N ILE A 133 9.49 -0.83 -1.22
CA ILE A 133 9.28 -2.24 -1.57
C ILE A 133 10.55 -3.07 -1.35
N ASN A 134 11.73 -2.51 -1.65
CA ASN A 134 13.00 -3.19 -1.41
C ASN A 134 13.27 -3.28 0.10
N LYS A 135 13.20 -2.14 0.80
CA LYS A 135 13.53 -2.02 2.22
C LYS A 135 12.66 -2.88 3.14
N ILE A 136 11.35 -2.95 2.90
CA ILE A 136 10.45 -3.76 3.72
C ILE A 136 10.71 -5.27 3.59
N LYS A 137 11.52 -5.71 2.62
CA LYS A 137 11.89 -7.12 2.43
C LYS A 137 13.29 -7.46 2.92
N GLU A 138 14.06 -6.48 3.40
CA GLU A 138 15.43 -6.69 3.86
C GLU A 138 15.47 -7.36 5.24
N TYR A 139 16.28 -8.41 5.35
CA TYR A 139 16.61 -9.11 6.60
C TYR A 139 18.12 -9.22 6.73
N SER A 140 18.62 -9.06 7.96
CA SER A 140 20.00 -9.40 8.31
C SER A 140 20.09 -10.83 8.81
N GLU A 141 21.24 -11.47 8.55
CA GLU A 141 21.65 -12.74 9.16
C GLU A 141 22.06 -12.58 10.62
#